data_AF-A0A950XT47-F1
#
_entry.id   AF-A0A950XT47-F1
#
_cell.length_a   1.000
_cell.length_b   1.000
_cell.length_c   1.000
_cell.angle_alpha   90.00
_cell.angle_beta   90.00
_cell.angle_gamma   90.00
#
_symmetry.space_group_name_H-M   'P 1'
#
loop_
_entity.id
_entity.type
_entity.pdbx_description
1 polymer ?
#
loop_
_entity_poly.entity_id
_entity_poly.type
_entity_poly.pdbx_seq_one_letter_code
_entity_poly.pdbx_strand_id
1 'polypeptide(L)'
;MNLAHIHLLINHFPTVGFMVGIGLFLFGLFGKSNELKEASLVVFLGIALLTVPIYVSGNAAQAVVCQAPAETPANACPNPEPGVTLAAIQEHESVALYGLIFMLATGAFAWLGLWQYRRLQHFPAWNLVIILLLTLCTFTIMSRASTLGGEIHHQEIRDIASATAPDPHPFAREVGTFVVKRTWVWPTCETLHFVGLSLLFGVAALVDLRMLGMMRSIPFAALHRILPWGILGFGLNTITGMLFFVGAPQQYTGNPVFHWKMALMMLAGINTLYFTIFDEPWVVGKDDDAPFRAKMVAATALILVVGVLYCGRMLPFLGNAF
;
A
#
# COMPACT_ATOMS: atom_id res chain seq x y z
N MET A 1 -6.58 -20.87 7.77
CA MET A 1 -5.63 -20.47 6.71
C MET A 1 -4.43 -19.80 7.37
N ASN A 2 -3.20 -20.17 7.01
CA ASN A 2 -2.00 -19.45 7.45
C ASN A 2 -1.68 -18.29 6.48
N LEU A 3 -0.72 -17.43 6.81
CA LEU A 3 -0.38 -16.26 5.98
C LEU A 3 0.20 -16.62 4.60
N ALA A 4 0.85 -17.78 4.45
CA ALA A 4 1.30 -18.27 3.15
C ALA A 4 0.13 -18.58 2.21
N HIS A 5 -0.95 -19.20 2.73
CA HIS A 5 -2.18 -19.42 1.95
C HIS A 5 -2.84 -18.09 1.56
N ILE A 6 -2.83 -17.10 2.47
CA ILE A 6 -3.33 -15.77 2.15
C ILE A 6 -2.50 -15.18 1.02
N HIS A 7 -1.16 -15.19 1.10
CA HIS A 7 -0.29 -14.67 0.07
C HIS A 7 -0.60 -15.26 -1.32
N LEU A 8 -0.72 -16.59 -1.42
CA LEU A 8 -1.07 -17.27 -2.69
C LEU A 8 -2.47 -16.92 -3.19
N LEU A 9 -3.42 -16.63 -2.31
CA LEU A 9 -4.76 -16.21 -2.68
C LEU A 9 -4.76 -14.79 -3.27
N ILE A 10 -3.98 -13.88 -2.69
CA ILE A 10 -4.05 -12.45 -3.02
C ILE A 10 -2.95 -11.96 -3.98
N ASN A 11 -1.87 -12.71 -4.18
CA ASN A 11 -0.72 -12.29 -5.00
C ASN A 11 -1.03 -12.12 -6.50
N HIS A 12 -2.09 -12.73 -7.01
CA HIS A 12 -2.55 -12.56 -8.40
C HIS A 12 -3.40 -11.30 -8.60
N PHE A 13 -3.93 -10.70 -7.53
CA PHE A 13 -4.79 -9.52 -7.67
C PHE A 13 -4.05 -8.32 -8.26
N PRO A 14 -2.81 -7.99 -7.87
CA PRO A 14 -2.08 -6.89 -8.49
C PRO A 14 -1.78 -7.15 -9.95
N THR A 15 -1.30 -8.33 -10.34
CA THR A 15 -0.96 -8.59 -11.75
C THR A 15 -2.19 -8.51 -12.65
N VAL A 16 -3.30 -9.16 -12.27
CA VAL A 16 -4.55 -9.14 -13.04
C VAL A 16 -5.21 -7.76 -13.00
N GLY A 17 -5.36 -7.18 -11.81
CA GLY A 17 -6.01 -5.88 -11.63
C GLY A 17 -5.25 -4.75 -12.33
N PHE A 18 -3.92 -4.80 -12.35
CA PHE A 18 -3.10 -3.82 -13.04
C PHE A 18 -3.18 -3.98 -14.56
N MET A 19 -3.29 -5.21 -15.08
CA MET A 19 -3.55 -5.45 -16.51
C MET A 19 -4.91 -4.87 -16.94
N VAL A 20 -5.96 -5.06 -16.13
CA VAL A 20 -7.27 -4.44 -16.35
C VAL A 20 -7.16 -2.91 -16.30
N GLY A 21 -6.44 -2.35 -15.32
CA GLY A 21 -6.19 -0.92 -15.19
C GLY A 21 -5.49 -0.32 -16.42
N ILE A 22 -4.44 -0.98 -16.94
CA ILE A 22 -3.74 -0.58 -18.17
C ILE A 22 -4.70 -0.59 -19.35
N GLY A 23 -5.50 -1.65 -19.50
CA GLY A 23 -6.51 -1.74 -20.57
C GLY A 23 -7.46 -0.54 -20.54
N LEU A 24 -8.11 -0.30 -19.40
CA LEU A 24 -9.01 0.84 -19.21
C LEU A 24 -8.32 2.18 -19.50
N PHE A 25 -7.08 2.35 -19.03
CA PHE A 25 -6.31 3.57 -19.22
C PHE A 25 -6.01 3.82 -20.71
N LEU A 26 -5.52 2.81 -21.43
CA LEU A 26 -5.24 2.91 -22.86
C LEU A 26 -6.51 3.18 -23.67
N PHE A 27 -7.60 2.45 -23.40
CA PHE A 27 -8.89 2.74 -24.04
C PHE A 27 -9.40 4.15 -23.73
N GLY A 28 -9.19 4.65 -22.51
CA GLY A 28 -9.50 6.03 -22.14
C GLY A 28 -8.64 7.07 -22.88
N LEU A 29 -7.36 6.78 -23.13
CA LEU A 29 -6.49 7.64 -23.92
C LEU A 29 -6.88 7.66 -25.41
N PHE A 30 -7.03 6.49 -26.03
CA PHE A 30 -7.38 6.37 -27.45
C PHE A 30 -8.81 6.83 -27.75
N GLY A 31 -9.75 6.43 -26.91
CA GLY A 31 -11.16 6.82 -27.01
C GLY A 31 -11.45 8.24 -26.52
N LYS A 32 -10.44 8.95 -25.97
CA LYS A 32 -10.56 10.29 -25.38
C LYS A 32 -11.65 10.42 -24.29
N SER A 33 -12.11 9.31 -23.71
CA SER A 33 -13.12 9.30 -22.63
C SER A 33 -12.49 9.65 -21.30
N ASN A 34 -13.08 10.61 -20.57
CA ASN A 34 -12.63 10.98 -19.24
C ASN A 34 -13.12 9.99 -18.18
N GLU A 35 -14.26 9.37 -18.42
CA GLU A 35 -14.87 8.35 -17.55
C GLU A 35 -13.98 7.11 -17.46
N LEU A 36 -13.45 6.64 -18.61
CA LEU A 36 -12.51 5.52 -18.65
C LEU A 36 -11.17 5.85 -17.99
N LYS A 37 -10.67 7.09 -18.16
CA LYS A 37 -9.46 7.56 -17.45
C LYS A 37 -9.70 7.56 -15.94
N GLU A 38 -10.78 8.17 -15.47
CA GLU A 38 -11.14 8.19 -14.04
C GLU A 38 -11.24 6.77 -13.46
N ALA A 39 -11.98 5.89 -14.13
CA ALA A 39 -12.12 4.49 -13.72
C ALA A 39 -10.76 3.78 -13.62
N SER A 40 -9.88 3.96 -14.61
CA SER A 40 -8.55 3.35 -14.59
C SER A 40 -7.67 3.85 -13.45
N LEU A 41 -7.73 5.15 -13.10
CA LEU A 41 -6.97 5.71 -11.99
C LEU A 41 -7.46 5.20 -10.64
N VAL A 42 -8.77 5.00 -10.48
CA VAL A 42 -9.34 4.36 -9.29
C VAL A 42 -8.84 2.92 -9.16
N VAL A 43 -8.80 2.16 -10.27
CA VAL A 43 -8.25 0.80 -10.28
C VAL A 43 -6.77 0.79 -9.89
N PHE A 44 -5.95 1.66 -10.47
CA PHE A 44 -4.53 1.76 -10.11
C PHE A 44 -4.32 2.11 -8.64
N LEU A 45 -5.08 3.06 -8.10
CA LEU A 45 -5.00 3.43 -6.69
C LEU A 45 -5.40 2.25 -5.78
N GLY A 46 -6.49 1.56 -6.07
CA GLY A 46 -6.95 0.41 -5.29
C GLY A 46 -5.93 -0.74 -5.28
N ILE A 47 -5.39 -1.08 -6.45
CA ILE A 47 -4.37 -2.13 -6.59
C ILE A 47 -3.05 -1.74 -5.90
N ALA A 48 -2.63 -0.48 -6.00
CA ALA A 48 -1.44 0.01 -5.32
C ALA A 48 -1.54 -0.16 -3.79
N LEU A 49 -2.70 0.15 -3.20
CA LEU A 49 -2.94 -0.06 -1.76
C LEU A 49 -2.95 -1.54 -1.38
N LEU A 50 -3.56 -2.40 -2.20
CA LEU A 50 -3.62 -3.85 -1.97
C LEU A 50 -2.24 -4.52 -2.05
N THR A 51 -1.27 -3.91 -2.70
CA THR A 51 0.09 -4.44 -2.82
C THR A 51 0.82 -4.51 -1.47
N VAL A 52 0.49 -3.60 -0.55
CA VAL A 52 1.07 -3.55 0.80
C VAL A 52 0.86 -4.86 1.58
N PRO A 53 -0.39 -5.34 1.80
CA PRO A 53 -0.60 -6.61 2.49
C PRO A 53 -0.07 -7.82 1.70
N ILE A 54 0.11 -7.72 0.38
CA ILE A 54 0.71 -8.78 -0.45
C ILE A 54 2.20 -8.92 -0.16
N TYR A 55 2.94 -7.80 -0.11
CA TYR A 55 4.35 -7.81 0.26
C TYR A 55 4.56 -8.34 1.68
N VAL A 56 3.72 -7.90 2.61
CA VAL A 56 3.73 -8.35 4.01
C VAL A 56 3.49 -9.85 4.12
N SER A 57 2.45 -10.36 3.45
CA SER A 57 2.12 -11.78 3.47
C SER A 57 3.17 -12.65 2.77
N GLY A 58 3.90 -12.13 1.78
CA GLY A 58 5.02 -12.81 1.15
C GLY A 58 6.20 -13.02 2.10
N ASN A 59 6.56 -11.98 2.87
CA ASN A 59 7.55 -12.11 3.95
C ASN A 59 7.12 -13.11 5.04
N ALA A 60 5.82 -13.18 5.35
CA ALA A 60 5.30 -14.20 6.26
C ALA A 60 5.35 -15.61 5.65
N ALA A 61 5.21 -15.74 4.33
CA ALA A 61 5.30 -17.02 3.63
C ALA A 61 6.71 -17.62 3.68
N GLN A 62 7.76 -16.79 3.70
CA GLN A 62 9.15 -17.27 3.86
C GLN A 62 9.31 -18.12 5.12
N ALA A 63 8.72 -17.72 6.26
CA ALA A 63 8.83 -18.48 7.50
C ALA A 63 8.25 -19.90 7.38
N VAL A 64 7.21 -20.07 6.55
CA VAL A 64 6.59 -21.37 6.27
C VAL A 64 7.48 -22.21 5.36
N VAL A 65 7.97 -21.64 4.26
CA VAL A 65 8.85 -22.33 3.29
C VAL A 65 10.18 -22.76 3.92
N CYS A 66 10.70 -21.95 4.86
CA CYS A 66 11.94 -22.24 5.57
C CYS A 66 11.76 -23.08 6.84
N GLN A 67 10.51 -23.46 7.18
CA GLN A 67 10.12 -24.09 8.44
C GLN A 67 10.82 -23.43 9.64
N ALA A 68 10.82 -22.10 9.64
CA ALA A 68 11.61 -21.28 10.54
C ALA A 68 10.82 -21.01 11.84
N PRO A 69 11.41 -21.25 13.03
CA PRO A 69 10.87 -20.76 14.29
C PRO A 69 10.66 -19.24 14.27
N ALA A 70 9.75 -18.73 15.10
CA ALA A 70 9.38 -17.30 15.13
C ALA A 70 10.56 -16.35 15.36
N GLU A 71 11.60 -16.80 16.07
CA GLU A 71 12.80 -16.01 16.42
C GLU A 71 13.87 -16.02 15.33
N THR A 72 13.63 -16.71 14.21
CA THR A 72 14.63 -16.86 13.14
C THR A 72 14.86 -15.52 12.44
N PRO A 73 16.11 -15.05 12.32
CA PRO A 73 16.43 -13.84 11.56
C PRO A 73 15.93 -13.89 10.12
N ALA A 74 15.53 -12.74 9.57
CA ALA A 74 15.01 -12.65 8.19
C ALA A 74 15.98 -13.13 7.09
N ASN A 75 17.28 -13.11 7.38
CA ASN A 75 18.34 -13.56 6.47
C ASN A 75 18.73 -15.04 6.69
N ALA A 76 17.92 -15.81 7.41
CA ALA A 76 18.13 -17.23 7.64
C ALA A 76 16.96 -18.06 7.12
N CYS A 77 17.28 -19.23 6.59
CA CYS A 77 16.32 -20.24 6.14
C CYS A 77 16.86 -21.61 6.58
N PRO A 78 16.54 -22.06 7.82
CA PRO A 78 17.21 -23.20 8.42
C PRO A 78 16.87 -24.52 7.71
N ASN A 79 15.59 -24.70 7.33
CA ASN A 79 15.09 -25.93 6.72
C ASN A 79 14.27 -25.58 5.45
N PRO A 80 14.93 -25.15 4.36
CA PRO A 80 14.23 -24.87 3.11
C PRO A 80 13.61 -26.14 2.53
N GLU A 81 12.45 -26.00 1.89
CA GLU A 81 11.90 -27.07 1.05
C GLU A 81 12.90 -27.49 -0.06
N PRO A 82 12.90 -28.78 -0.48
CA PRO A 82 13.82 -29.27 -1.50
C PRO A 82 13.81 -28.41 -2.78
N GLY A 83 14.99 -28.02 -3.22
CA GLY A 83 15.18 -27.19 -4.43
C GLY A 83 14.87 -25.71 -4.25
N VAL A 84 14.51 -25.23 -3.05
CA VAL A 84 14.38 -23.80 -2.75
C VAL A 84 15.65 -23.29 -2.10
N THR A 85 16.21 -22.20 -2.61
CA THR A 85 17.38 -21.56 -2.01
C THR A 85 16.98 -20.25 -1.34
N LEU A 86 17.69 -19.86 -0.28
CA LEU A 86 17.51 -18.55 0.34
C LEU A 86 17.76 -17.42 -0.66
N ALA A 87 18.72 -17.60 -1.58
CA ALA A 87 19.01 -16.66 -2.65
C ALA A 87 17.78 -16.39 -3.55
N ALA A 88 17.08 -17.45 -3.99
CA ALA A 88 15.87 -17.32 -4.79
C ALA A 88 14.76 -16.56 -4.03
N ILE A 89 14.56 -16.86 -2.75
CA ILE A 89 13.59 -16.15 -1.90
C ILE A 89 13.95 -14.65 -1.82
N GLN A 90 15.22 -14.32 -1.57
CA GLN A 90 15.67 -12.93 -1.44
C GLN A 90 15.62 -12.16 -2.77
N GLU A 91 15.86 -12.84 -3.90
CA GLU A 91 15.68 -12.23 -5.22
C GLU A 91 14.21 -11.91 -5.48
N HIS A 92 13.31 -12.88 -5.27
CA HIS A 92 11.87 -12.65 -5.38
C HIS A 92 11.43 -11.50 -4.47
N GLU A 93 11.90 -11.48 -3.22
CA GLU A 93 11.59 -10.42 -2.28
C GLU A 93 12.07 -9.04 -2.76
N SER A 94 13.28 -8.96 -3.31
CA SER A 94 13.86 -7.71 -3.81
C SER A 94 13.10 -7.18 -5.02
N VAL A 95 12.73 -8.07 -5.95
CA VAL A 95 11.88 -7.70 -7.10
C VAL A 95 10.48 -7.31 -6.63
N ALA A 96 9.92 -7.99 -5.62
CA ALA A 96 8.64 -7.62 -5.02
C ALA A 96 8.70 -6.25 -4.32
N LEU A 97 9.83 -5.87 -3.71
CA LEU A 97 10.03 -4.56 -3.11
C LEU A 97 10.09 -3.45 -4.18
N TYR A 98 10.80 -3.68 -5.29
CA TYR A 98 10.73 -2.77 -6.44
C TYR A 98 9.30 -2.64 -6.97
N GLY A 99 8.60 -3.77 -7.08
CA GLY A 99 7.20 -3.81 -7.49
C GLY A 99 6.30 -2.97 -6.58
N LEU A 100 6.46 -3.11 -5.25
CA LEU A 100 5.75 -2.32 -4.26
C LEU A 100 6.02 -0.82 -4.44
N ILE A 101 7.28 -0.40 -4.58
CA ILE A 101 7.65 1.01 -4.76
C ILE A 101 6.98 1.59 -6.01
N PHE A 102 7.08 0.88 -7.14
CA PHE A 102 6.51 1.36 -8.42
C PHE A 102 4.98 1.34 -8.43
N MET A 103 4.34 0.36 -7.79
CA MET A 103 2.89 0.34 -7.63
C MET A 103 2.40 1.48 -6.75
N LEU A 104 3.05 1.73 -5.61
CA LEU A 104 2.71 2.86 -4.74
C LEU A 104 2.94 4.21 -5.43
N ALA A 105 4.02 4.35 -6.21
CA ALA A 105 4.25 5.55 -7.03
C ALA A 105 3.15 5.73 -8.08
N THR A 106 2.78 4.68 -8.82
CA THR A 106 1.67 4.69 -9.78
C THR A 106 0.37 5.11 -9.10
N GLY A 107 0.05 4.52 -7.94
CA GLY A 107 -1.12 4.86 -7.14
C GLY A 107 -1.12 6.33 -6.66
N ALA A 108 0.03 6.86 -6.26
CA ALA A 108 0.17 8.27 -5.85
C ALA A 108 -0.11 9.25 -7.01
N PHE A 109 0.44 8.97 -8.19
CA PHE A 109 0.15 9.78 -9.39
C PHE A 109 -1.28 9.59 -9.90
N ALA A 110 -1.86 8.39 -9.76
CA ALA A 110 -3.26 8.13 -10.05
C ALA A 110 -4.18 8.92 -9.11
N TRP A 111 -3.91 8.92 -7.80
CA TRP A 111 -4.61 9.78 -6.85
C TRP A 111 -4.47 11.25 -7.21
N LEU A 112 -3.26 11.71 -7.55
CA LEU A 112 -3.01 13.09 -7.98
C LEU A 112 -3.83 13.41 -9.24
N GLY A 113 -3.97 12.48 -10.17
CA GLY A 113 -4.79 12.64 -11.38
C GLY A 113 -6.28 12.77 -11.07
N LEU A 114 -6.81 11.95 -10.15
CA LEU A 114 -8.18 12.07 -9.66
C LEU A 114 -8.42 13.42 -8.97
N TRP A 115 -7.49 13.83 -8.11
CA TRP A 115 -7.54 15.13 -7.44
C TRP A 115 -7.48 16.29 -8.45
N GLN A 116 -6.58 16.22 -9.44
CA GLN A 116 -6.46 17.21 -10.52
C GLN A 116 -7.72 17.28 -11.36
N TYR A 117 -8.30 16.14 -11.76
CA TYR A 117 -9.52 16.10 -12.54
C TYR A 117 -10.69 16.75 -11.81
N ARG A 118 -10.87 16.44 -10.52
CA ARG A 118 -11.90 17.07 -9.68
C ARG A 118 -11.69 18.58 -9.55
N ARG A 119 -10.45 19.06 -9.57
CA ARG A 119 -10.10 20.49 -9.37
C ARG A 119 -10.07 21.32 -10.64
N LEU A 120 -9.53 20.76 -11.71
CA LEU A 120 -9.27 21.42 -12.99
C LEU A 120 -10.31 21.05 -14.05
N GLN A 121 -11.16 20.05 -13.79
CA GLN A 121 -12.13 19.47 -14.74
C GLN A 121 -11.48 18.83 -15.98
N HIS A 122 -10.17 18.62 -15.96
CA HIS A 122 -9.42 17.91 -16.99
C HIS A 122 -8.21 17.20 -16.39
N PHE A 123 -7.69 16.20 -17.11
CA PHE A 123 -6.44 15.53 -16.76
C PHE A 123 -5.25 16.25 -17.40
N PRO A 124 -4.26 16.73 -16.64
CA PRO A 124 -3.04 17.28 -17.21
C PRO A 124 -2.24 16.22 -17.97
N ALA A 125 -1.81 16.53 -19.20
CA ALA A 125 -1.10 15.57 -20.07
C ALA A 125 0.19 15.03 -19.44
N TRP A 126 0.93 15.87 -18.71
CA TRP A 126 2.16 15.46 -18.03
C TRP A 126 1.92 14.33 -17.03
N ASN A 127 0.81 14.38 -16.29
CA ASN A 127 0.50 13.36 -15.29
C ASN A 127 0.10 12.05 -15.97
N LEU A 128 -0.71 12.12 -17.04
CA LEU A 128 -1.06 10.94 -17.84
C LEU A 128 0.18 10.26 -18.44
N VAL A 129 1.16 11.04 -18.91
CA VAL A 129 2.44 10.50 -19.42
C VAL A 129 3.24 9.83 -18.32
N ILE A 130 3.33 10.43 -17.13
CA ILE A 130 4.02 9.80 -15.98
C ILE A 130 3.34 8.48 -15.59
N ILE A 131 2.01 8.46 -15.50
CA ILE A 131 1.24 7.24 -15.19
C ILE A 131 1.47 6.17 -16.26
N LEU A 132 1.50 6.54 -17.54
CA LEU A 132 1.81 5.61 -18.62
C LEU A 132 3.21 4.98 -18.46
N LEU A 133 4.23 5.79 -18.18
CA LEU A 133 5.59 5.29 -18.01
C LEU A 133 5.74 4.41 -16.77
N LEU A 134 5.13 4.83 -15.65
CA LEU A 134 5.13 4.07 -14.40
C LEU A 134 4.40 2.73 -14.56
N THR A 135 3.27 2.69 -15.25
CA THR A 135 2.51 1.46 -15.47
C THR A 135 3.27 0.46 -16.33
N LEU A 136 3.95 0.90 -17.40
CA LEU A 136 4.81 0.02 -18.20
C LEU A 136 5.97 -0.58 -17.39
N CYS A 137 6.62 0.25 -16.57
CA CYS A 137 7.70 -0.20 -15.70
C CYS A 137 7.19 -1.17 -14.62
N THR A 138 6.08 -0.83 -13.97
CA THR A 138 5.42 -1.65 -12.95
C THR A 138 5.03 -3.01 -13.51
N PHE A 139 4.43 -3.07 -14.70
CA PHE A 139 4.04 -4.32 -15.35
C PHE A 139 5.25 -5.23 -15.58
N THR A 140 6.36 -4.65 -16.06
CA THR A 140 7.60 -5.40 -16.30
C THR A 140 8.18 -5.99 -15.02
N ILE A 141 8.28 -5.17 -13.96
CA ILE A 141 8.77 -5.60 -12.65
C ILE A 141 7.86 -6.68 -12.06
N MET A 142 6.54 -6.51 -12.17
CA MET A 142 5.59 -7.46 -11.62
C MET A 142 5.51 -8.77 -12.38
N SER A 143 5.68 -8.74 -13.71
CA SER A 143 5.85 -9.97 -14.48
C SER A 143 7.07 -10.75 -13.99
N ARG A 144 8.20 -10.06 -13.73
CA ARG A 144 9.39 -10.72 -13.18
C ARG A 144 9.16 -11.26 -11.77
N ALA A 145 8.53 -10.49 -10.88
CA ALA A 145 8.20 -10.95 -9.54
C ALA A 145 7.32 -12.22 -9.58
N SER A 146 6.34 -12.27 -10.49
CA SER A 146 5.47 -13.42 -10.70
C SER A 146 6.24 -14.65 -11.18
N THR A 147 7.17 -14.50 -12.13
CA THR A 147 8.02 -15.60 -12.61
C THR A 147 8.89 -16.16 -11.49
N LEU A 148 9.59 -15.29 -10.75
CA LEU A 148 10.44 -15.69 -9.62
C LEU A 148 9.62 -16.36 -8.50
N GLY A 149 8.40 -15.86 -8.23
CA GLY A 149 7.50 -16.50 -7.26
C GLY A 149 7.03 -17.89 -7.72
N GLY A 150 6.78 -18.05 -9.03
CA GLY A 150 6.47 -19.32 -9.66
C GLY A 150 7.60 -20.34 -9.54
N GLU A 151 8.85 -19.92 -9.74
CA GLU A 151 10.03 -20.76 -9.53
C GLU A 151 10.17 -21.22 -8.07
N ILE A 152 9.78 -20.39 -7.09
CA ILE A 152 9.77 -20.80 -5.67
C ILE A 152 8.66 -21.80 -5.37
N HIS A 153 7.54 -21.81 -6.09
CA HIS A 153 6.42 -22.71 -5.80
C HIS A 153 6.43 -24.01 -6.61
N HIS A 154 6.72 -23.92 -7.91
CA HIS A 154 6.61 -25.01 -8.87
C HIS A 154 7.97 -25.65 -9.13
N GLN A 155 8.13 -26.91 -8.73
CA GLN A 155 9.36 -27.67 -8.99
C GLN A 155 9.60 -27.84 -10.50
N GLU A 156 8.53 -27.90 -11.30
CA GLU A 156 8.57 -28.11 -12.75
C GLU A 156 9.26 -26.97 -13.53
N ILE A 157 9.32 -25.76 -12.97
CA ILE A 157 9.91 -24.58 -13.62
C ILE A 157 11.40 -24.42 -13.25
N ARG A 158 11.84 -25.00 -12.13
CA ARG A 158 13.20 -24.84 -11.59
C ARG A 158 14.28 -25.57 -12.40
N ASP A 159 13.93 -26.70 -13.01
CA ASP A 159 14.85 -27.52 -13.81
C ASP A 159 15.33 -26.79 -15.08
N ILE A 160 14.59 -25.77 -15.54
CA ILE A 160 14.92 -24.95 -16.72
C ILE A 160 15.82 -23.75 -16.36
N ALA A 161 15.72 -23.22 -15.14
CA ALA A 161 16.34 -21.95 -14.73
C ALA A 161 17.80 -22.06 -14.22
N SER A 162 18.26 -23.27 -13.93
CA SER A 162 19.51 -23.54 -13.19
C SER A 162 20.83 -23.21 -13.94
N ALA A 163 20.77 -22.65 -15.16
CA ALA A 163 21.94 -22.47 -16.03
C ALA A 163 22.45 -21.03 -16.20
N THR A 164 21.74 -19.99 -15.74
CA THR A 164 22.07 -18.58 -16.09
C THR A 164 21.86 -17.54 -14.99
N ALA A 165 21.67 -17.92 -13.73
CA ALA A 165 21.34 -16.94 -12.68
C ALA A 165 22.56 -16.03 -12.35
N PRO A 166 22.41 -14.69 -12.44
CA PRO A 166 23.40 -13.75 -11.93
C PRO A 166 23.48 -13.80 -10.39
N ASP A 167 24.55 -13.24 -9.82
CA ASP A 167 24.69 -13.13 -8.37
C ASP A 167 23.46 -12.42 -7.75
N PRO A 168 22.86 -12.99 -6.69
CA PRO A 168 21.70 -12.38 -6.05
C PRO A 168 22.11 -11.04 -5.44
N HIS A 169 21.40 -9.97 -5.81
CA HIS A 169 21.47 -8.67 -5.11
C HIS A 169 20.24 -8.56 -4.19
N PRO A 170 20.36 -8.90 -2.89
CA PRO A 170 19.23 -8.94 -1.97
C PRO A 170 18.89 -7.53 -1.46
N PHE A 171 18.51 -6.63 -2.37
CA PHE A 171 18.23 -5.21 -2.11
C PHE A 171 17.29 -5.00 -0.91
N ALA A 172 16.23 -5.80 -0.78
CA ALA A 172 15.33 -5.71 0.38
C ALA A 172 16.07 -5.93 1.70
N ARG A 173 16.99 -6.91 1.75
CA ARG A 173 17.78 -7.22 2.95
C ARG A 173 18.87 -6.17 3.21
N GLU A 174 19.43 -5.58 2.17
CA GLU A 174 20.36 -4.45 2.31
C GLU A 174 19.68 -3.22 2.92
N VAL A 175 18.46 -2.89 2.43
CA VAL A 175 17.63 -1.83 3.02
C VAL A 175 17.31 -2.15 4.49
N GLY A 176 16.90 -3.38 4.79
CA GLY A 176 16.61 -3.78 6.17
C GLY A 176 17.84 -3.67 7.08
N THR A 177 19.00 -4.09 6.58
CA THR A 177 20.28 -3.97 7.27
C THR A 177 20.65 -2.50 7.53
N PHE A 178 20.42 -1.62 6.56
CA PHE A 178 20.64 -0.17 6.71
C PHE A 178 19.74 0.40 7.81
N VAL A 179 18.46 0.03 7.83
CA VAL A 179 17.48 0.51 8.83
C VAL A 179 17.86 0.08 10.24
N VAL A 180 18.28 -1.17 10.44
CA VAL A 180 18.54 -1.73 11.78
C VAL A 180 19.95 -1.42 12.28
N LYS A 181 20.99 -1.47 11.43
CA LYS A 181 22.39 -1.29 11.87
C LYS A 181 22.76 0.17 12.15
N ARG A 182 22.04 1.14 11.58
CA ARG A 182 22.32 2.56 11.76
C ARG A 182 21.43 3.10 12.87
N THR A 183 22.04 3.43 14.02
CA THR A 183 21.34 3.85 15.24
C THR A 183 20.39 5.03 15.08
N TRP A 184 20.61 5.90 14.09
CA TRP A 184 19.77 7.08 13.84
C TRP A 184 18.60 6.83 12.87
N VAL A 185 18.67 5.78 12.04
CA VAL A 185 17.67 5.55 10.98
C VAL A 185 16.32 5.17 11.57
N TRP A 186 16.31 4.24 12.53
CA TRP A 186 15.07 3.83 13.20
C TRP A 186 14.37 5.00 13.94
N PRO A 187 15.03 5.77 14.83
CA PRO A 187 14.41 6.94 15.46
C PRO A 187 13.95 8.02 14.48
N THR A 188 14.67 8.20 13.36
CA THR A 188 14.26 9.15 12.31
C THR A 188 12.99 8.67 11.63
N CYS A 189 12.89 7.37 11.31
CA CYS A 189 11.67 6.78 10.77
C CYS A 189 10.51 6.93 11.75
N GLU A 190 10.72 6.73 13.06
CA GLU A 190 9.66 6.89 14.08
C GLU A 190 9.18 8.34 14.15
N THR A 191 10.11 9.29 14.21
CA THR A 191 9.80 10.72 14.24
C THR A 191 9.00 11.14 13.03
N LEU A 192 9.46 10.76 11.83
CA LEU A 192 8.75 11.03 10.60
C LEU A 192 7.37 10.37 10.65
N HIS A 193 7.26 9.08 10.98
CA HIS A 193 5.99 8.36 11.04
C HIS A 193 4.97 9.05 11.96
N PHE A 194 5.40 9.61 13.10
CA PHE A 194 4.51 10.41 13.95
C PHE A 194 4.06 11.71 13.28
N VAL A 195 4.96 12.43 12.60
CA VAL A 195 4.60 13.62 11.82
C VAL A 195 3.56 13.28 10.74
N GLY A 196 3.76 12.17 10.02
CA GLY A 196 2.81 11.72 9.00
C GLY A 196 1.47 11.30 9.58
N LEU A 197 1.46 10.62 10.74
CA LEU A 197 0.24 10.30 11.49
C LEU A 197 -0.51 11.56 11.91
N SER A 198 0.18 12.58 12.44
CA SER A 198 -0.45 13.85 12.83
C SER A 198 -1.05 14.59 11.64
N LEU A 199 -0.37 14.62 10.49
CA LEU A 199 -0.88 15.23 9.27
C LEU A 199 -2.11 14.49 8.73
N LEU A 200 -2.01 13.17 8.59
CA LEU A 200 -3.09 12.33 8.08
C LEU A 200 -4.33 12.41 8.99
N PHE A 201 -4.15 12.20 10.30
CA PHE A 201 -5.23 12.26 11.26
C PHE A 201 -5.85 13.65 11.33
N GLY A 202 -5.04 14.71 11.38
CA GLY A 202 -5.54 16.08 11.46
C GLY A 202 -6.42 16.43 10.25
N VAL A 203 -5.97 16.08 9.05
CA VAL A 203 -6.73 16.33 7.81
C VAL A 203 -8.01 15.50 7.76
N ALA A 204 -7.92 14.20 8.05
CA ALA A 204 -9.08 13.31 8.07
C ALA A 204 -10.12 13.76 9.11
N ALA A 205 -9.68 14.04 10.34
CA ALA A 205 -10.55 14.50 11.40
C ALA A 205 -11.25 15.82 11.05
N LEU A 206 -10.57 16.76 10.40
CA LEU A 206 -11.21 18.00 9.96
C LEU A 206 -12.32 17.73 8.92
N VAL A 207 -12.05 16.88 7.94
CA VAL A 207 -13.06 16.52 6.93
C VAL A 207 -14.26 15.81 7.57
N ASP A 208 -14.00 14.86 8.45
CA ASP A 208 -15.05 14.05 9.08
C ASP A 208 -15.89 14.86 10.08
N LEU A 209 -15.25 15.69 10.92
CA LEU A 209 -15.96 16.57 11.86
C LEU A 209 -16.83 17.60 11.13
N ARG A 210 -16.42 18.06 9.94
CA ARG A 210 -17.27 18.88 9.09
C ARG A 210 -18.51 18.12 8.63
N MET A 211 -18.35 16.89 8.17
CA MET A 211 -19.46 16.05 7.73
C MET A 211 -20.38 15.68 8.88
N LEU A 212 -19.87 15.53 10.10
CA LEU A 212 -20.69 15.32 11.30
C LEU A 212 -21.44 16.59 11.77
N GLY A 213 -21.17 17.74 11.15
CA GLY A 213 -21.89 18.99 11.43
C GLY A 213 -21.31 19.80 12.59
N MET A 214 -20.07 19.52 13.03
CA MET A 214 -19.38 20.29 14.08
C MET A 214 -18.68 21.54 13.55
N MET A 215 -18.45 21.64 12.24
CA MET A 215 -17.76 22.78 11.59
C MET A 215 -18.56 23.33 10.41
N ARG A 216 -19.87 23.50 10.56
CA ARG A 216 -20.79 23.87 9.46
C ARG A 216 -20.42 25.16 8.73
N SER A 217 -19.72 26.08 9.38
CA SER A 217 -19.30 27.38 8.82
C SER A 217 -18.29 27.29 7.67
N ILE A 218 -17.66 26.13 7.44
CA ILE A 218 -16.65 25.91 6.40
C ILE A 218 -17.24 25.02 5.30
N PRO A 219 -17.28 25.42 4.02
CA PRO A 219 -17.78 24.55 2.95
C PRO A 219 -16.86 23.34 2.74
N PHE A 220 -17.42 22.17 2.39
CA PHE A 220 -16.63 20.94 2.21
C PHE A 220 -15.50 21.11 1.17
N ALA A 221 -15.79 21.80 0.07
CA ALA A 221 -14.81 22.10 -0.99
C ALA A 221 -13.58 22.90 -0.50
N ALA A 222 -13.70 23.66 0.60
CA ALA A 222 -12.58 24.34 1.22
C ALA A 222 -11.70 23.37 2.03
N LEU A 223 -12.29 22.40 2.73
CA LEU A 223 -11.53 21.37 3.44
C LEU A 223 -10.84 20.41 2.47
N HIS A 224 -11.45 20.07 1.34
CA HIS A 224 -10.79 19.24 0.33
C HIS A 224 -9.49 19.88 -0.22
N ARG A 225 -9.28 21.19 -0.04
CA ARG A 225 -8.00 21.86 -0.40
C ARG A 225 -6.82 21.38 0.45
N ILE A 226 -7.08 20.88 1.65
CA ILE A 226 -6.05 20.43 2.58
C ILE A 226 -5.72 18.94 2.41
N LEU A 227 -6.49 18.21 1.60
CA LEU A 227 -6.31 16.77 1.36
C LEU A 227 -4.88 16.38 0.89
N PRO A 228 -4.17 17.18 0.06
CA PRO A 228 -2.79 16.89 -0.29
C PRO A 228 -1.85 16.75 0.91
N TRP A 229 -2.10 17.47 2.02
CA TRP A 229 -1.34 17.30 3.27
C TRP A 229 -1.65 15.98 3.96
N GLY A 230 -2.91 15.53 3.89
CA GLY A 230 -3.30 14.22 4.40
C GLY A 230 -2.62 13.10 3.63
N ILE A 231 -2.54 13.21 2.30
CA ILE A 231 -1.86 12.24 1.44
C ILE A 231 -0.35 12.30 1.58
N LEU A 232 0.23 13.48 1.79
CA LEU A 232 1.64 13.59 2.16
C LEU A 232 1.91 12.84 3.48
N GLY A 233 1.04 13.01 4.49
CA GLY A 233 1.11 12.28 5.75
C GLY A 233 0.97 10.76 5.56
N PHE A 234 0.01 10.32 4.74
CA PHE A 234 -0.16 8.91 4.38
C PHE A 234 1.08 8.34 3.68
N GLY A 235 1.60 9.03 2.66
CA GLY A 235 2.79 8.60 1.91
C GLY A 235 4.02 8.49 2.81
N LEU A 236 4.22 9.47 3.69
CA LEU A 236 5.28 9.43 4.68
C LEU A 236 5.13 8.20 5.60
N ASN A 237 3.92 7.91 6.08
CA ASN A 237 3.65 6.75 6.93
C ASN A 237 3.83 5.43 6.21
N THR A 238 3.45 5.36 4.93
CA THR A 238 3.67 4.17 4.11
C THR A 238 5.16 3.92 3.92
N ILE A 239 5.96 4.94 3.58
CA ILE A 239 7.40 4.80 3.39
C ILE A 239 8.08 4.36 4.69
N THR A 240 7.88 5.09 5.78
CA THR A 240 8.48 4.77 7.08
C THR A 240 7.97 3.42 7.63
N GLY A 241 6.68 3.12 7.47
CA GLY A 241 6.09 1.84 7.82
C GLY A 241 6.71 0.65 7.08
N MET A 242 6.98 0.82 5.78
CA MET A 242 7.68 -0.19 4.98
C MET A 242 9.15 -0.33 5.37
N LEU A 243 9.83 0.76 5.74
CA LEU A 243 11.20 0.68 6.25
C LEU A 243 11.27 -0.11 7.56
N PHE A 244 10.33 0.12 8.49
CA PHE A 244 10.22 -0.71 9.70
C PHE A 244 10.00 -2.18 9.35
N PHE A 245 9.04 -2.45 8.47
CA PHE A 245 8.68 -3.81 8.08
C PHE A 245 9.85 -4.54 7.41
N VAL A 246 10.54 -3.91 6.45
CA VAL A 246 11.69 -4.50 5.76
C VAL A 246 12.88 -4.71 6.72
N GLY A 247 13.06 -3.78 7.68
CA GLY A 247 14.06 -3.87 8.74
C GLY A 247 13.87 -5.10 9.64
N ALA A 248 12.64 -5.34 10.10
CA ALA A 248 12.34 -6.41 11.05
C ALA A 248 11.00 -7.11 10.76
N PRO A 249 10.87 -7.83 9.64
CA PRO A 249 9.57 -8.34 9.18
C PRO A 249 8.93 -9.31 10.19
N GLN A 250 9.73 -10.12 10.88
CA GLN A 250 9.27 -11.12 11.86
C GLN A 250 8.52 -10.48 13.04
N GLN A 251 8.90 -9.26 13.45
CA GLN A 251 8.21 -8.53 14.52
C GLN A 251 6.76 -8.18 14.16
N TYR A 252 6.43 -8.13 12.87
CA TYR A 252 5.12 -7.74 12.37
C TYR A 252 4.31 -8.92 11.84
N THR A 253 4.92 -9.83 11.09
CA THR A 253 4.20 -10.95 10.46
C THR A 253 3.59 -11.90 11.48
N GLY A 254 4.23 -12.08 12.64
CA GLY A 254 3.72 -12.89 13.74
C GLY A 254 2.74 -12.18 14.67
N ASN A 255 2.52 -10.86 14.50
CA ASN A 255 1.82 -10.03 15.48
C ASN A 255 0.33 -9.82 15.12
N PRO A 256 -0.63 -10.35 15.91
CA PRO A 256 -2.06 -10.18 15.64
C PRO A 256 -2.53 -8.73 15.59
N VAL A 257 -1.93 -7.85 16.39
CA VAL A 257 -2.29 -6.43 16.45
C VAL A 257 -1.86 -5.71 15.18
N PHE A 258 -0.75 -6.12 14.58
CA PHE A 258 -0.34 -5.64 13.25
C PHE A 258 -1.36 -6.03 12.19
N HIS A 259 -1.83 -7.28 12.16
CA HIS A 259 -2.85 -7.72 11.20
C HIS A 259 -4.15 -6.92 11.32
N TRP A 260 -4.60 -6.66 12.55
CA TRP A 260 -5.76 -5.77 12.78
C TRP A 260 -5.51 -4.34 12.32
N LYS A 261 -4.33 -3.78 12.60
CA LYS A 261 -3.93 -2.45 12.10
C LYS A 261 -4.05 -2.39 10.57
N MET A 262 -3.53 -3.41 9.87
CA MET A 262 -3.58 -3.48 8.42
C MET A 262 -5.02 -3.60 7.90
N ALA A 263 -5.85 -4.44 8.51
CA ALA A 263 -7.26 -4.60 8.14
C ALA A 263 -8.05 -3.29 8.32
N LEU A 264 -7.91 -2.63 9.48
CA LEU A 264 -8.55 -1.35 9.77
C LEU A 264 -8.09 -0.24 8.82
N MET A 265 -6.80 -0.24 8.45
CA MET A 265 -6.24 0.71 7.49
C MET A 265 -6.83 0.52 6.09
N MET A 266 -6.99 -0.72 5.62
CA MET A 266 -7.62 -1.01 4.33
C MET A 266 -9.10 -0.58 4.32
N LEU A 267 -9.82 -0.87 5.41
CA LEU A 267 -11.21 -0.42 5.57
C LEU A 267 -11.31 1.10 5.62
N ALA A 268 -10.40 1.79 6.30
CA ALA A 268 -10.35 3.25 6.34
C ALA A 268 -10.13 3.82 4.93
N GLY A 269 -9.20 3.25 4.15
CA GLY A 269 -8.98 3.65 2.76
C GLY A 269 -10.23 3.52 1.90
N ILE A 270 -10.92 2.37 1.95
CA ILE A 270 -12.18 2.14 1.24
C ILE A 270 -13.26 3.14 1.68
N ASN A 271 -13.38 3.37 2.98
CA ASN A 271 -14.35 4.30 3.54
C ASN A 271 -14.10 5.75 3.05
N THR A 272 -12.84 6.18 2.99
CA THR A 272 -12.46 7.52 2.51
C THR A 272 -12.69 7.69 1.00
N LEU A 273 -12.63 6.63 0.19
CA LEU A 273 -12.96 6.71 -1.24
C LEU A 273 -14.38 7.21 -1.50
N TYR A 274 -15.32 7.03 -0.55
CA TYR A 274 -16.66 7.59 -0.63
C TYR A 274 -16.65 9.09 -0.93
N PHE A 275 -15.82 9.85 -0.22
CA PHE A 275 -15.71 11.31 -0.37
C PHE A 275 -15.09 11.73 -1.71
N THR A 276 -14.40 10.82 -2.40
CA THR A 276 -13.79 11.09 -3.70
C THR A 276 -14.72 10.72 -4.86
N ILE A 277 -15.49 9.63 -4.71
CA ILE A 277 -16.30 9.06 -5.79
C ILE A 277 -17.68 9.72 -5.88
N PHE A 278 -18.33 9.95 -4.74
CA PHE A 278 -19.70 10.48 -4.72
C PHE A 278 -19.72 12.01 -4.68
N ASP A 279 -20.64 12.62 -5.43
CA ASP A 279 -20.80 14.08 -5.51
C ASP A 279 -21.59 14.67 -4.33
N GLU A 280 -22.33 13.84 -3.60
CA GLU A 280 -23.20 14.25 -2.49
C GLU A 280 -22.48 15.05 -1.39
N PRO A 281 -21.25 14.71 -0.95
CA PRO A 281 -20.52 15.52 0.04
C PRO A 281 -20.05 16.87 -0.52
N TRP A 282 -19.92 16.99 -1.84
CA TRP A 282 -19.34 18.17 -2.50
C TRP A 282 -20.31 19.33 -2.65
N VAL A 283 -21.60 19.03 -2.69
CA VAL A 283 -22.67 20.03 -2.72
C VAL A 283 -22.94 20.65 -1.35
N VAL A 284 -22.32 20.11 -0.28
CA VAL A 284 -22.46 20.63 1.09
C VAL A 284 -21.73 21.97 1.23
N GLY A 285 -22.52 23.05 1.19
CA GLY A 285 -22.08 24.43 1.28
C GLY A 285 -21.78 24.88 2.71
N LYS A 286 -21.73 26.21 2.88
CA LYS A 286 -21.58 26.82 4.20
C LYS A 286 -22.93 26.75 4.93
N ASP A 287 -22.89 26.40 6.20
CA ASP A 287 -24.03 26.24 7.11
C ASP A 287 -25.00 25.09 6.76
N ASP A 288 -24.84 24.46 5.60
CA ASP A 288 -25.54 23.26 5.18
C ASP A 288 -25.19 22.05 6.06
N ASP A 289 -26.24 21.29 6.39
CA ASP A 289 -26.08 20.02 7.06
C ASP A 289 -25.74 18.91 6.05
N ALA A 290 -24.83 18.02 6.44
CA ALA A 290 -24.44 16.92 5.58
C ALA A 290 -25.57 15.86 5.56
N PRO A 291 -25.71 15.14 4.43
CA PRO A 291 -26.66 14.04 4.34
C PRO A 291 -26.30 12.91 5.31
N PHE A 292 -27.31 12.14 5.71
CA PHE A 292 -27.16 11.07 6.70
C PHE A 292 -26.08 10.04 6.32
N ARG A 293 -25.97 9.69 5.03
CA ARG A 293 -24.95 8.76 4.53
C ARG A 293 -23.54 9.29 4.75
N ALA A 294 -23.28 10.56 4.39
CA ALA A 294 -21.99 11.19 4.62
C ALA A 294 -21.64 11.28 6.11
N LYS A 295 -22.63 11.51 6.98
CA LYS A 295 -22.43 11.47 8.45
C LYS A 295 -22.02 10.08 8.93
N MET A 296 -22.69 9.03 8.47
CA MET A 296 -22.32 7.65 8.82
C MET A 296 -20.89 7.33 8.37
N VAL A 297 -20.55 7.66 7.12
CA VAL A 297 -19.20 7.45 6.56
C VAL A 297 -18.14 8.22 7.34
N ALA A 298 -18.42 9.46 7.74
CA ALA A 298 -17.50 10.25 8.57
C ALA A 298 -17.32 9.67 9.97
N ALA A 299 -18.40 9.20 10.60
CA ALA A 299 -18.33 8.55 11.91
C ALA A 299 -17.51 7.26 11.85
N THR A 300 -17.76 6.42 10.83
CA THR A 300 -17.00 5.18 10.64
C THR A 300 -15.54 5.46 10.29
N ALA A 301 -15.25 6.49 9.48
CA ALA A 301 -13.87 6.92 9.19
C ALA A 301 -13.10 7.24 10.47
N LEU A 302 -13.67 8.06 11.36
CA LEU A 302 -13.04 8.44 12.62
C LEU A 302 -12.78 7.22 13.51
N ILE A 303 -13.75 6.31 13.64
CA ILE A 303 -13.59 5.08 14.43
C ILE A 303 -12.47 4.21 13.85
N LEU A 304 -12.44 4.02 12.54
CA LEU A 304 -11.43 3.22 11.86
C LEU A 304 -10.04 3.82 12.04
N VAL A 305 -9.88 5.13 11.84
CA VAL A 305 -8.60 5.82 12.00
C VAL A 305 -8.12 5.75 13.46
N VAL A 306 -8.99 6.00 14.44
CA VAL A 306 -8.66 5.83 15.86
C VAL A 306 -8.25 4.39 16.17
N GLY A 307 -8.92 3.40 15.57
CA GLY A 307 -8.55 2.00 15.67
C GLY A 307 -7.16 1.70 15.11
N VAL A 308 -6.81 2.24 13.94
CA VAL A 308 -5.46 2.13 13.36
C VAL A 308 -4.40 2.73 14.28
N LEU A 309 -4.65 3.90 14.85
CA LEU A 309 -3.76 4.56 15.80
C LEU A 309 -3.58 3.73 17.08
N TYR A 310 -4.68 3.21 17.62
CA TYR A 310 -4.67 2.35 18.80
C TYR A 310 -3.85 1.08 18.55
N CYS A 311 -4.14 0.34 17.49
CA CYS A 311 -3.38 -0.87 17.14
C CYS A 311 -1.89 -0.54 16.92
N GLY A 312 -1.58 0.56 16.23
CA GLY A 312 -0.21 1.03 16.05
C GLY A 312 0.53 1.26 17.36
N ARG A 313 -0.12 1.92 18.33
CA ARG A 313 0.48 2.19 19.65
C ARG A 313 0.62 0.94 20.51
N MET A 314 -0.24 -0.06 20.30
CA MET A 314 -0.31 -1.30 21.08
C MET A 314 0.57 -2.44 20.54
N LEU A 315 1.20 -2.29 19.37
CA LEU A 315 2.21 -3.24 18.86
C LEU A 315 3.24 -3.70 19.92
N PRO A 316 3.85 -2.80 20.73
CA PRO A 316 4.74 -3.21 21.84
C PRO A 316 4.10 -4.12 22.87
N PHE A 317 2.89 -3.76 23.31
CA PHE A 317 2.34 -4.23 24.57
C PHE A 317 1.49 -5.49 24.41
N LEU A 318 0.82 -5.61 23.27
CA LEU A 318 -0.11 -6.70 22.99
C LEU A 318 0.45 -7.72 21.99
N GLY A 319 1.52 -7.37 21.29
CA GLY A 319 2.10 -8.21 20.25
C GLY A 319 3.60 -8.47 20.37
N ASN A 320 4.22 -8.06 21.50
CA ASN A 320 5.63 -8.29 21.82
C ASN A 320 6.61 -7.79 20.75
N ALA A 321 6.26 -6.72 20.04
CA ALA A 321 7.07 -6.23 18.93
C ALA A 321 8.11 -5.19 19.38
N PHE A 322 9.14 -5.57 20.15
CA PHE A 322 10.41 -4.82 20.35
C PHE A 322 11.53 -5.78 20.71
#